data_AF-A0A6G7YMB8-F1
#
_entry.id   AF-A0A6G7YMB8-F1
#
_cell.length_a   1.000
_cell.length_b   1.000
_cell.length_c   1.000
_cell.angle_alpha   90.00
_cell.angle_beta   90.00
_cell.angle_gamma   90.00
#
_symmetry.space_group_name_H-M   'P 1'
#
loop_
_entity.id
_entity.type
_entity.pdbx_description
1 polymer ?
#
loop_
_entity_poly.entity_id
_entity_poly.type
_entity_poly.pdbx_seq_one_letter_code
_entity_poly.pdbx_strand_id
1 'polypeptide(L)' 'MRSEINHARESGQLSRKQAKELRAEVGEIGNLEQRFAQDGRLTAAESAELQNRAEVVRAITRAKSAGLIK' A
#
# COMPACT_ATOMS: atom_id res chain seq x y z
N MET A 1 0.89 -1.32 -6.96
CA MET A 1 0.04 -1.53 -5.77
C MET A 1 -1.46 -1.39 -6.06
N ARG A 2 -2.01 -0.22 -6.42
CA ARG A 2 -3.47 -0.11 -6.68
C ARG A 2 -3.99 -1.06 -7.78
N SER A 3 -3.25 -1.19 -8.88
CA SER A 3 -3.58 -2.14 -9.95
C SER A 3 -3.55 -3.60 -9.47
N GLU A 4 -2.53 -3.99 -8.70
CA GLU A 4 -2.42 -5.33 -8.09
C GLU A 4 -3.60 -5.65 -7.15
N ILE A 5 -3.98 -4.71 -6.28
CA ILE A 5 -5.16 -4.85 -5.40
C ILE A 5 -6.45 -4.99 -6.22
N ASN A 6 -6.58 -4.23 -7.32
CA ASN A 6 -7.75 -4.32 -8.20
C ASN A 6 -7.83 -5.68 -8.88
N HIS A 7 -6.71 -6.16 -9.43
CA HIS A 7 -6.64 -7.45 -10.08
C HIS A 7 -6.94 -8.59 -9.10
N ALA A 8 -6.33 -8.59 -7.90
CA ALA A 8 -6.57 -9.59 -6.87
C ALA A 8 -8.03 -9.59 -6.37
N ARG A 9 -8.70 -8.44 -6.36
CA ARG A 9 -10.14 -8.36 -6.09
C ARG A 9 -10.96 -8.95 -7.24
N GLU A 10 -10.61 -8.63 -8.48
CA GLU A 10 -11.33 -9.08 -9.68
C GLU A 10 -11.19 -10.59 -9.91
N SER A 11 -10.04 -11.16 -9.55
CA SER A 11 -9.79 -12.61 -9.56
C SER A 11 -10.40 -13.34 -8.35
N GLY A 12 -11.00 -12.62 -7.40
CA GLY A 12 -11.60 -13.19 -6.19
C GLY A 12 -10.60 -13.56 -5.08
N GLN A 13 -9.30 -13.28 -5.27
CA GLN A 13 -8.26 -13.49 -4.26
C GLN A 13 -8.39 -12.52 -3.06
N LEU A 14 -9.00 -11.35 -3.26
CA LEU A 14 -9.33 -10.41 -2.19
C LEU A 14 -10.83 -10.14 -2.15
N SER A 15 -11.38 -10.12 -0.94
CA SER A 15 -12.72 -9.60 -0.71
C SER A 15 -12.79 -8.09 -0.98
N ARG A 16 -14.00 -7.58 -1.22
CA ARG A 16 -14.27 -6.14 -1.35
C ARG A 16 -13.75 -5.34 -0.15
N LYS A 17 -13.88 -5.89 1.06
CA LYS A 17 -13.45 -5.25 2.31
C LYS A 17 -11.92 -5.15 2.37
N GLN A 18 -11.21 -6.26 2.16
CA GLN A 18 -9.74 -6.28 2.14
C GLN A 18 -9.17 -5.34 1.07
N ALA A 19 -9.75 -5.34 -0.14
CA ALA A 19 -9.33 -4.44 -1.20
C ALA A 19 -9.57 -2.96 -0.85
N LYS A 20 -10.65 -2.64 -0.11
CA LYS A 20 -10.90 -1.28 0.38
C LYS A 20 -9.86 -0.85 1.41
N GLU A 21 -9.54 -1.70 2.37
CA GLU A 21 -8.55 -1.45 3.41
C GLU A 21 -7.16 -1.21 2.81
N LEU A 22 -6.69 -2.11 1.92
CA LEU A 22 -5.39 -1.97 1.26
C LEU A 22 -5.31 -0.70 0.40
N ARG A 23 -6.40 -0.31 -0.28
CA ARG A 23 -6.42 0.96 -1.05
C ARG A 23 -6.35 2.20 -0.16
N ALA A 24 -6.91 2.12 1.06
CA ALA A 24 -6.80 3.19 2.04
C ALA A 24 -5.35 3.31 2.51
N GLU A 25 -4.68 2.21 2.84
CA GLU A 25 -3.26 2.23 3.23
C GLU A 25 -2.34 2.79 2.13
N VAL A 26 -2.57 2.41 0.87
CA VAL A 26 -1.84 3.02 -0.26
C VAL A 26 -2.12 4.52 -0.37
N GLY A 27 -3.36 4.95 -0.05
CA GLY A 27 -3.71 6.37 0.02
C GLY A 27 -2.94 7.11 1.12
N GLU A 28 -2.82 6.52 2.30
CA GLU A 28 -2.08 7.09 3.42
C GLU A 28 -0.58 7.25 3.11
N ILE A 29 0.03 6.30 2.38
CA ILE A 29 1.40 6.44 1.89
C ILE A 29 1.53 7.67 0.97
N GLY A 30 0.60 7.84 0.03
CA GLY A 30 0.59 9.01 -0.85
C GLY A 30 0.39 10.32 -0.10
N ASN A 31 -0.47 10.34 0.92
CA ASN A 31 -0.65 11.51 1.78
C ASN A 31 0.62 11.83 2.58
N LEU A 32 1.32 10.81 3.05
CA LEU A 32 2.59 10.97 3.77
C LEU A 32 3.68 11.52 2.85
N GLU A 33 3.79 10.98 1.64
CA GLU A 33 4.73 11.47 0.62
C GLU A 33 4.50 12.94 0.31
N GLN A 34 3.24 13.36 0.14
CA GLN A 34 2.90 14.78 -0.07
C GLN A 34 3.30 15.66 1.11
N ARG A 35 3.19 15.16 2.34
CA ARG A 35 3.60 15.89 3.55
C ARG A 35 5.11 16.02 3.65
N PHE A 36 5.85 14.94 3.40
CA PHE A 36 7.31 14.97 3.38
C PHE A 36 7.85 15.85 2.26
N ALA A 37 7.22 15.83 1.09
CA ALA A 37 7.60 16.67 -0.03
C ALA A 37 7.19 18.16 0.11
N GLN A 38 6.62 18.59 1.24
CA GLN A 38 6.18 19.99 1.44
C GLN A 38 7.34 21.00 1.34
N ASP A 39 8.55 20.61 1.77
CA ASP A 39 9.74 21.45 1.68
C ASP A 39 10.44 21.34 0.31
N GLY A 40 9.83 20.62 -0.64
CA GLY A 40 10.32 20.42 -2.00
C GLY A 40 11.35 19.31 -2.16
N ARG A 41 11.69 18.56 -1.11
CA ARG A 41 12.71 17.50 -1.18
C ARG A 41 12.46 16.39 -0.16
N LEU A 42 12.65 15.14 -0.56
CA LEU A 42 12.66 14.04 0.40
C LEU A 42 14.07 13.85 0.97
N THR A 43 14.18 13.81 2.29
CA THR A 43 15.40 13.34 2.95
C THR A 43 15.57 11.82 2.75
N ALA A 44 16.79 11.32 3.01
CA ALA A 44 17.06 9.89 2.95
C ALA A 44 16.20 9.10 3.95
N ALA A 45 15.95 9.67 5.13
CA ALA A 45 15.12 9.03 6.17
C ALA A 45 13.65 8.96 5.75
N GLU A 46 13.09 10.04 5.20
CA GLU A 46 11.71 10.07 4.69
C GLU A 46 11.53 9.13 3.50
N SER A 47 12.51 9.08 2.60
CA SER A 47 12.52 8.13 1.48
C SER A 47 12.54 6.69 1.98
N ALA A 48 13.35 6.37 2.97
CA ALA A 48 13.42 5.04 3.58
C ALA A 48 12.10 4.66 4.28
N GLU A 49 11.47 5.60 4.98
CA GLU A 49 10.16 5.39 5.63
C GLU A 49 9.06 5.09 4.60
N LEU A 50 8.99 5.88 3.51
CA LEU A 50 8.03 5.64 2.43
C LEU A 50 8.25 4.29 1.76
N GLN A 51 9.50 3.91 1.52
CA GLN A 51 9.85 2.61 0.96
C GLN A 51 9.43 1.47 1.89
N ASN A 52 9.75 1.56 3.18
CA ASN A 52 9.39 0.56 4.18
C ASN A 52 7.87 0.35 4.23
N ARG A 53 7.10 1.43 4.35
CA ARG A 53 5.63 1.34 4.35
C ARG A 53 5.09 0.71 3.07
N ALA A 54 5.63 1.09 1.92
CA ALA A 54 5.22 0.51 0.65
C ALA A 54 5.55 -1.00 0.57
N GLU A 55 6.67 -1.44 1.14
CA GLU A 55 7.02 -2.86 1.24
C GLU A 55 6.09 -3.63 2.15
N VAL A 56 5.74 -3.07 3.32
CA VAL A 56 4.78 -3.67 4.26
C VAL A 56 3.44 -3.87 3.58
N VAL A 57 2.88 -2.83 2.93
CA VAL A 57 1.59 -2.94 2.23
C VAL A 57 1.65 -3.96 1.09
N ARG A 58 2.77 -4.03 0.34
CA ARG A 58 2.97 -5.07 -0.67
C ARG A 58 2.97 -6.47 -0.07
N ALA A 59 3.68 -6.68 1.03
CA ALA A 59 3.74 -7.97 1.72
C ALA A 59 2.34 -8.40 2.22
N ILE A 60 1.60 -7.48 2.84
CA ILE A 60 0.23 -7.74 3.30
C ILE A 60 -0.70 -8.03 2.12
N THR A 61 -0.59 -7.28 1.02
CA THR A 61 -1.40 -7.51 -0.19
C THR A 61 -1.20 -8.94 -0.71
N ARG A 62 0.07 -9.37 -0.84
CA ARG A 62 0.42 -10.72 -1.28
C ARG A 62 -0.10 -11.78 -0.31
N ALA A 63 0.15 -11.61 0.98
CA ALA A 63 -0.28 -12.57 2.01
C ALA A 63 -1.81 -12.72 2.06
N LYS A 64 -2.57 -11.60 1.99
CA LYS A 64 -4.04 -11.64 1.90
C LYS A 64 -4.53 -12.31 0.62
N SER A 65 -3.95 -11.96 -0.53
CA SER A 65 -4.32 -12.55 -1.83
C SER A 65 -4.01 -14.05 -1.95
N ALA A 66 -3.00 -14.52 -1.20
CA ALA A 66 -2.66 -15.94 -1.07
C ALA A 66 -3.48 -16.65 0.01
N GLY A 67 -4.39 -15.95 0.72
CA GLY A 67 -5.18 -16.51 1.81
C GLY A 67 -4.38 -16.85 3.08
N LEU A 68 -3.14 -16.38 3.19
CA LEU A 68 -2.27 -16.64 4.34
C LEU A 68 -2.71 -15.86 5.59
N ILE A 69 -3.35 -14.70 5.37
CA ILE A 69 -3.88 -13.85 6.43
C ILE A 69 -5.26 -13.29 6.01
N LYS A 70 -6.12 -13.04 7.00
CA LYS A 70 -7.46 -12.48 6.79
C LYS A 70 -7.41 -10.96 6.71
#